data_AF-A0A7S2Q6S1-F1
#
_entry.id   AF-A0A7S2Q6S1-F1
#
_cell.length_a   1.000
_cell.length_b   1.000
_cell.length_c   1.000
_cell.angle_alpha   90.00
_cell.angle_beta   90.00
_cell.angle_gamma   90.00
#
_symmetry.space_group_name_H-M   'P 1'
#
loop_
_entity.id
_entity.type
_entity.pdbx_description
1 polymer ?
#
loop_
_entity_poly.entity_id
_entity_poly.type
_entity_poly.pdbx_seq_one_letter_code
_entity_poly.pdbx_strand_id
1 'polypeptide(L)'
;AVGEAREMNPNMHLVVARYVKPWTQQFRAPLSLVLNAGSVSDHRRANDWKELCTAKVFVSHSWGDSFEDFVKTLRWSVHAETTVWVCSFALWQHGDLATKLENLEQCPFAIALRQSKRVVAVCGQTADIFGRCWVALEATFAKRWNRTYDVVLPEDSNFHLWQSVHRRLQGLKLQECDASVPSDKVRILEYARKEFGSVDHINEHIKDAARLALRRAELMSAVTSGNLERMRAFSEHELMSWRSIR
;
A
#
# COMPACT_ATOMS: atom_id res chain seq x y z
N ALA A 1 -0.49 20.80 -36.77
CA ALA A 1 0.05 19.50 -36.30
C ALA A 1 -0.77 19.09 -35.08
N VAL A 2 -1.69 18.15 -35.26
CA VAL A 2 -2.41 17.52 -34.13
C VAL A 2 -1.39 16.59 -33.50
N GLY A 3 -0.94 16.89 -32.29
CA GLY A 3 0.06 16.07 -31.59
C GLY A 3 -0.44 14.64 -31.49
N GLU A 4 0.41 13.68 -31.87
CA GLU A 4 0.12 12.26 -31.70
C GLU A 4 -0.37 12.01 -30.28
N ALA A 5 -1.59 11.51 -30.16
CA ALA A 5 -2.17 11.14 -28.87
C ALA A 5 -1.35 9.97 -28.33
N ARG A 6 -0.36 10.28 -27.50
CA ARG A 6 0.47 9.28 -26.84
C ARG A 6 -0.44 8.44 -25.95
N GLU A 7 -0.50 7.14 -26.23
CA GLU A 7 -1.25 6.19 -25.43
C GLU A 7 -0.76 6.27 -23.98
N MET A 8 -1.64 6.70 -23.07
CA MET A 8 -1.29 6.83 -21.66
C MET A 8 -1.70 5.56 -20.95
N ASN A 9 -0.73 4.89 -20.33
CA ASN A 9 -1.02 3.75 -19.44
C ASN A 9 -1.92 4.20 -18.28
N PRO A 10 -3.09 3.57 -18.07
CA PRO A 10 -3.97 3.92 -16.96
C PRO A 10 -3.26 3.74 -15.62
N ASN A 11 -3.18 4.81 -14.84
CA ASN A 11 -2.61 4.82 -13.49
C ASN A 11 -3.53 5.55 -12.52
N MET A 12 -3.18 5.60 -11.24
CA MET A 12 -4.04 6.22 -10.23
C MET A 12 -4.26 7.72 -10.48
N HIS A 13 -3.26 8.44 -11.03
CA HIS A 13 -3.43 9.85 -11.39
C HIS A 13 -4.57 10.03 -12.40
N LEU A 14 -4.60 9.21 -13.45
CA LEU A 14 -5.66 9.26 -14.46
C LEU A 14 -7.01 8.84 -13.90
N VAL A 15 -7.06 7.80 -13.08
CA VAL A 15 -8.29 7.34 -12.43
C VAL A 15 -8.88 8.45 -11.54
N VAL A 16 -8.05 9.10 -10.74
CA VAL A 16 -8.48 10.19 -9.87
C VAL A 16 -8.98 11.37 -10.69
N ALA A 17 -8.24 11.78 -11.73
CA ALA A 17 -8.59 12.92 -12.56
C ALA A 17 -9.88 12.70 -13.37
N ARG A 18 -10.06 11.51 -13.95
CA ARG A 18 -11.16 11.22 -14.89
C ARG A 18 -12.42 10.69 -14.23
N TYR A 19 -12.32 10.01 -13.09
CA TYR A 19 -13.45 9.35 -12.46
C TYR A 19 -13.70 9.85 -11.04
N VAL A 20 -12.71 9.77 -10.15
CA VAL A 20 -12.92 10.10 -8.72
C VAL A 20 -13.32 11.56 -8.53
N LYS A 21 -12.55 12.50 -9.07
CA LYS A 21 -12.83 13.93 -8.91
C LYS A 21 -14.17 14.32 -9.54
N PRO A 22 -14.47 14.01 -10.82
CA PRO A 22 -15.77 14.35 -11.41
C PRO A 22 -16.95 13.77 -10.63
N TRP A 23 -16.87 12.51 -10.20
CA TRP A 23 -17.97 11.87 -9.46
C TRP A 23 -18.18 12.47 -8.07
N THR A 24 -17.13 12.92 -7.41
CA THR A 24 -17.20 13.44 -6.03
C THR A 24 -17.41 14.95 -5.94
N GLN A 25 -17.37 15.67 -7.07
CA GLN A 25 -17.42 17.13 -7.11
C GLN A 25 -18.65 17.72 -6.40
N GLN A 26 -19.82 17.09 -6.60
CA GLN A 26 -21.08 17.56 -6.00
C GLN A 26 -21.29 17.14 -4.55
N PHE A 27 -20.58 16.11 -4.07
CA PHE A 27 -20.88 15.48 -2.78
C PHE A 27 -20.04 16.01 -1.61
N ARG A 28 -19.00 16.81 -1.87
CA ARG A 28 -18.01 17.29 -0.87
C ARG A 28 -17.49 16.17 0.05
N ALA A 29 -17.39 14.96 -0.49
CA ALA A 29 -17.06 13.74 0.24
C ALA A 29 -16.08 12.86 -0.57
N PRO A 30 -15.30 11.98 0.07
CA PRO A 30 -14.52 10.95 -0.63
C PRO A 30 -15.42 9.98 -1.39
N LEU A 31 -14.88 9.37 -2.46
CA LEU A 31 -15.64 8.41 -3.28
C LEU A 31 -16.09 7.20 -2.46
N SER A 32 -15.25 6.69 -1.57
CA SER A 32 -15.61 5.54 -0.73
C SER A 32 -16.84 5.83 0.14
N LEU A 33 -16.98 7.05 0.67
CA LEU A 33 -18.13 7.43 1.48
C LEU A 33 -19.40 7.54 0.64
N VAL A 34 -19.30 8.12 -0.56
CA VAL A 34 -20.42 8.23 -1.50
C VAL A 34 -20.95 6.83 -1.87
N LEU A 35 -20.06 5.88 -2.16
CA LEU A 35 -20.44 4.52 -2.50
C LEU A 35 -20.98 3.74 -1.29
N ASN A 36 -20.39 3.93 -0.11
CA ASN A 36 -20.82 3.23 1.11
C ASN A 36 -22.12 3.80 1.70
N ALA A 37 -22.49 5.05 1.40
CA ALA A 37 -23.74 5.65 1.89
C ALA A 37 -24.97 4.81 1.48
N GLY A 38 -24.96 4.25 0.27
CA GLY A 38 -25.98 3.29 -0.18
C GLY A 38 -26.04 2.04 0.71
N SER A 39 -24.89 1.44 1.00
CA SER A 39 -24.80 0.27 1.88
C SER A 39 -25.20 0.55 3.33
N VAL A 40 -24.94 1.75 3.85
CA VAL A 40 -25.32 2.18 5.21
C VAL A 40 -26.82 2.46 5.30
N SER A 41 -27.42 2.99 4.24
CA SER A 41 -28.87 3.27 4.19
C SER A 41 -29.72 2.01 4.00
N ASP A 42 -29.16 0.92 3.49
CA ASP A 42 -29.83 -0.39 3.47
C ASP A 42 -29.81 -1.06 4.86
N HIS A 43 -30.91 -0.90 5.58
CA HIS A 43 -31.08 -1.39 6.96
C HIS A 43 -30.99 -2.92 7.07
N ARG A 44 -31.00 -3.66 5.95
CA ARG A 44 -30.87 -5.14 5.95
C ARG A 44 -29.42 -5.61 6.07
N ARG A 45 -28.44 -4.74 5.84
CA ARG A 45 -26.99 -5.03 5.94
C ARG A 45 -26.27 -4.31 7.08
N ALA A 46 -26.89 -3.28 7.66
CA ALA A 46 -26.26 -2.42 8.65
C ALA A 46 -26.40 -3.00 10.07
N ASN A 47 -25.56 -3.97 10.44
CA ASN A 47 -25.41 -4.35 11.85
C ASN A 47 -24.47 -3.40 12.63
N ASP A 48 -23.57 -2.68 11.94
CA ASP A 48 -22.82 -1.54 12.52
C ASP A 48 -22.19 -0.70 11.38
N TRP A 49 -22.62 0.57 11.22
CA TRP A 49 -22.03 1.48 10.23
C TRP A 49 -20.52 1.70 10.47
N LYS A 50 -20.06 1.53 11.72
CA LYS A 50 -18.63 1.63 12.03
C LYS A 50 -17.84 0.51 11.36
N GLU A 51 -18.40 -0.68 11.21
CA GLU A 51 -17.70 -1.77 10.50
C GLU A 51 -17.56 -1.45 9.00
N LEU A 52 -18.59 -0.86 8.39
CA LEU A 52 -18.55 -0.42 7.00
C LEU A 52 -17.57 0.74 6.75
N CYS A 53 -17.33 1.57 7.77
CA CYS A 53 -16.42 2.71 7.70
C CYS A 53 -15.02 2.44 8.26
N THR A 54 -14.77 1.24 8.82
CA THR A 54 -13.46 0.86 9.37
C THR A 54 -12.76 -0.09 8.43
N ALA A 55 -11.61 0.34 7.90
CA ALA A 55 -10.80 -0.52 7.06
C ALA A 55 -10.14 -1.63 7.88
N LYS A 56 -10.24 -2.86 7.37
CA LYS A 56 -9.52 -4.02 7.90
C LYS A 56 -8.09 -4.06 7.35
N VAL A 57 -7.90 -3.55 6.13
CA VAL A 57 -6.62 -3.48 5.42
C VAL A 57 -6.34 -2.05 4.94
N PHE A 58 -5.17 -1.53 5.26
CA PHE A 58 -4.64 -0.30 4.68
C PHE A 58 -3.82 -0.63 3.43
N VAL A 59 -4.09 0.04 2.32
CA VAL A 59 -3.40 -0.17 1.06
C VAL A 59 -2.41 0.97 0.81
N SER A 60 -1.12 0.62 0.87
CA SER A 60 -0.03 1.47 0.43
C SER A 60 0.21 1.22 -1.06
N HIS A 61 0.27 2.27 -1.88
CA HIS A 61 0.42 2.14 -3.33
C HIS A 61 1.14 3.33 -3.98
N SER A 62 1.70 3.09 -5.16
CA SER A 62 2.20 4.14 -6.06
C SER A 62 1.06 4.74 -6.87
N TRP A 63 1.14 6.03 -7.18
CA TRP A 63 0.17 6.68 -8.07
C TRP A 63 0.52 6.53 -9.56
N GLY A 64 1.80 6.27 -9.86
CA GLY A 64 2.30 6.13 -11.22
C GLY A 64 2.18 4.72 -11.80
N ASP A 65 2.02 3.71 -10.94
CA ASP A 65 1.90 2.30 -11.34
C ASP A 65 0.60 2.04 -12.10
N SER A 66 0.60 0.97 -12.90
CA SER A 66 -0.57 0.52 -13.65
C SER A 66 -1.75 0.29 -12.71
N PHE A 67 -2.89 0.93 -13.02
CA PHE A 67 -4.12 0.75 -12.26
C PHE A 67 -4.70 -0.66 -12.44
N GLU A 68 -4.50 -1.27 -13.61
CA GLU A 68 -4.91 -2.66 -13.85
C GLU A 68 -4.15 -3.62 -12.94
N ASP A 69 -2.83 -3.48 -12.86
CA ASP A 69 -1.97 -4.26 -11.97
C ASP A 69 -2.36 -4.04 -10.51
N PHE A 70 -2.67 -2.80 -10.13
CA PHE A 70 -3.16 -2.48 -8.78
C PHE A 70 -4.46 -3.24 -8.44
N VAL A 71 -5.46 -3.19 -9.32
CA VAL A 71 -6.75 -3.89 -9.10
C VAL A 71 -6.55 -5.40 -9.11
N LYS A 72 -5.79 -5.94 -10.06
CA LYS A 72 -5.46 -7.37 -10.14
C LYS A 72 -4.82 -7.81 -8.83
N THR A 73 -3.76 -7.12 -8.40
CA THR A 73 -3.03 -7.45 -7.16
C THR A 73 -3.96 -7.47 -5.94
N LEU A 74 -4.82 -6.46 -5.78
CA LEU A 74 -5.76 -6.42 -4.67
C LEU A 74 -6.76 -7.58 -4.70
N ARG A 75 -7.29 -7.96 -5.87
CA ARG A 75 -8.26 -9.07 -6.00
C ARG A 75 -7.71 -10.41 -5.50
N TRP A 76 -6.41 -10.66 -5.66
CA TRP A 76 -5.80 -11.93 -5.25
C TRP A 76 -5.16 -11.89 -3.86
N SER A 77 -4.86 -10.69 -3.33
CA SER A 77 -4.16 -10.52 -2.04
C SER A 77 -5.08 -10.18 -0.86
N VAL A 78 -6.33 -9.84 -1.16
CA VAL A 78 -7.34 -9.42 -0.19
C VAL A 78 -8.68 -10.08 -0.53
N HIS A 79 -9.32 -10.69 0.47
CA HIS A 79 -10.65 -11.30 0.31
C HIS A 79 -11.68 -10.25 -0.11
N ALA A 80 -12.58 -10.60 -1.05
CA ALA A 80 -13.51 -9.66 -1.69
C ALA A 80 -14.42 -8.88 -0.72
N GLU A 81 -14.74 -9.47 0.43
CA GLU A 81 -15.57 -8.84 1.48
C GLU A 81 -14.78 -7.99 2.49
N THR A 82 -13.45 -7.87 2.31
CA THR A 82 -12.60 -7.10 3.22
C THR A 82 -12.68 -5.61 2.89
N THR A 83 -13.08 -4.79 3.87
CA THR A 83 -12.98 -3.33 3.74
C THR A 83 -11.53 -2.89 3.64
N VAL A 84 -11.17 -2.29 2.51
CA VAL A 84 -9.83 -1.73 2.25
C VAL A 84 -9.86 -0.20 2.33
N TRP A 85 -8.78 0.39 2.81
CA TRP A 85 -8.52 1.81 2.71
C TRP A 85 -7.50 2.10 1.62
N VAL A 86 -7.87 2.91 0.63
CA VAL A 86 -6.98 3.37 -0.45
C VAL A 86 -7.05 4.89 -0.50
N CYS A 87 -5.92 5.58 -0.41
CA CYS A 87 -5.90 7.03 -0.22
C CYS A 87 -6.63 7.80 -1.34
N SER A 88 -6.52 7.34 -2.59
CA SER A 88 -7.17 7.95 -3.75
C SER A 88 -8.70 7.93 -3.69
N PHE A 89 -9.28 6.95 -3.00
CA PHE A 89 -10.74 6.78 -2.88
C PHE A 89 -11.29 7.23 -1.52
N ALA A 90 -10.48 7.11 -0.47
CA ALA A 90 -10.89 7.39 0.91
C ALA A 90 -10.63 8.83 1.37
N LEU A 91 -9.77 9.57 0.66
CA LEU A 91 -9.58 10.99 0.90
C LEU A 91 -10.43 11.83 -0.04
N TRP A 92 -10.89 12.98 0.46
CA TRP A 92 -11.61 13.95 -0.36
C TRP A 92 -10.63 14.66 -1.29
N GLN A 93 -10.63 14.25 -2.57
CA GLN A 93 -9.65 14.68 -3.58
C GLN A 93 -9.78 16.13 -4.04
N HIS A 94 -10.81 16.85 -3.59
CA HIS A 94 -11.00 18.29 -3.86
C HIS A 94 -10.59 19.18 -2.69
N GLY A 95 -10.30 18.60 -1.53
CA GLY A 95 -9.89 19.35 -0.35
C GLY A 95 -8.41 19.71 -0.37
N ASP A 96 -8.05 20.70 0.45
CA ASP A 96 -6.66 20.96 0.77
C ASP A 96 -6.14 19.86 1.71
N LEU A 97 -5.44 18.89 1.14
CA LEU A 97 -4.82 17.81 1.90
C LEU A 97 -3.56 18.28 2.63
N ALA A 98 -2.91 19.37 2.20
CA ALA A 98 -1.62 19.81 2.74
C ALA A 98 -1.74 20.29 4.19
N THR A 99 -2.86 20.93 4.55
CA THR A 99 -3.17 21.36 5.93
C THR A 99 -3.44 20.19 6.87
N LYS A 100 -3.88 19.03 6.37
CA LYS A 100 -4.15 17.84 7.18
C LYS A 100 -2.91 16.98 7.46
N LEU A 101 -1.74 17.40 6.97
CA LEU A 101 -0.47 16.67 7.05
C LEU A 101 0.52 17.31 8.05
N GLU A 102 0.09 18.25 8.88
CA GLU A 102 0.95 18.92 9.88
C GLU A 102 1.45 17.94 10.96
N ASN A 103 0.61 17.02 11.42
CA ASN A 103 0.99 15.96 12.34
C ASN A 103 0.92 14.60 11.63
N LEU A 104 2.10 14.01 11.36
CA LEU A 104 2.21 12.75 10.61
C LEU A 104 1.54 11.56 11.30
N GLU A 105 1.39 11.55 12.64
CA GLU A 105 0.71 10.46 13.36
C GLU A 105 -0.81 10.67 13.49
N GLN A 106 -1.31 11.89 13.26
CA GLN A 106 -2.73 12.22 13.33
C GLN A 106 -3.33 12.55 11.96
N CYS A 107 -2.52 12.49 10.91
CA CYS A 107 -3.03 12.66 9.56
C CYS A 107 -3.99 11.52 9.19
N PRO A 108 -4.89 11.72 8.22
CA PRO A 108 -5.87 10.70 7.83
C PRO A 108 -5.25 9.35 7.49
N PHE A 109 -4.04 9.34 6.91
CA PHE A 109 -3.28 8.14 6.57
C PHE A 109 -2.90 7.34 7.82
N ALA A 110 -2.27 8.00 8.80
CA ALA A 110 -1.87 7.39 10.06
C ALA A 110 -3.06 6.86 10.86
N ILE A 111 -4.17 7.61 10.89
CA ILE A 111 -5.40 7.16 11.56
C ILE A 111 -5.91 5.86 10.92
N ALA A 112 -6.03 5.82 9.59
CA ALA A 112 -6.51 4.64 8.87
C ALA A 112 -5.56 3.44 9.05
N LEU A 113 -4.25 3.66 8.97
CA LEU A 113 -3.24 2.62 9.16
C LEU A 113 -3.30 2.06 10.58
N ARG A 114 -3.38 2.92 11.59
CA ARG A 114 -3.48 2.52 13.00
C ARG A 114 -4.72 1.69 13.29
N GLN A 115 -5.85 1.98 12.65
CA GLN A 115 -7.10 1.21 12.83
C GLN A 115 -7.11 -0.11 12.05
N SER A 116 -6.35 -0.19 10.96
CA SER A 116 -6.25 -1.40 10.15
C SER A 116 -5.47 -2.48 10.89
N LYS A 117 -5.82 -3.75 10.68
CA LYS A 117 -5.07 -4.89 11.25
C LYS A 117 -3.83 -5.22 10.41
N ARG A 118 -3.89 -4.88 9.13
CA ARG A 118 -2.91 -5.24 8.11
C ARG A 118 -2.66 -4.07 7.17
N VAL A 119 -1.43 -3.94 6.71
CA VAL A 119 -0.97 -3.02 5.68
C VAL A 119 -0.50 -3.85 4.49
N VAL A 120 -0.95 -3.50 3.30
CA VAL A 120 -0.56 -4.15 2.04
C VAL A 120 0.05 -3.10 1.13
N ALA A 121 1.34 -3.24 0.86
CA ALA A 121 2.09 -2.47 -0.12
C ALA A 121 1.97 -3.12 -1.50
N VAL A 122 1.10 -2.53 -2.33
CA VAL A 122 0.83 -3.00 -3.68
C VAL A 122 1.93 -2.52 -4.62
N CYS A 123 2.79 -3.43 -4.99
CA CYS A 123 4.00 -3.15 -5.76
C CYS A 123 3.78 -3.52 -7.22
N GLY A 124 3.89 -2.57 -8.14
CA GLY A 124 3.90 -2.86 -9.57
C GLY A 124 5.16 -3.60 -10.04
N GLN A 125 5.26 -3.82 -11.35
CA GLN A 125 6.37 -4.54 -12.00
C GLN A 125 7.76 -3.93 -11.75
N THR A 126 7.81 -2.61 -11.52
CA THR A 126 9.07 -1.87 -11.32
C THR A 126 9.45 -1.70 -9.87
N ALA A 127 8.54 -1.97 -8.93
CA ALA A 127 8.71 -1.65 -7.50
C ALA A 127 8.95 -0.16 -7.20
N ASP A 128 8.43 0.73 -8.05
CA ASP A 128 8.54 2.19 -7.89
C ASP A 128 7.87 2.71 -6.63
N ILE A 129 6.88 1.98 -6.08
CA ILE A 129 6.23 2.31 -4.81
C ILE A 129 7.24 2.61 -3.69
N PHE A 130 8.34 1.86 -3.63
CA PHE A 130 9.32 2.03 -2.56
C PHE A 130 10.22 3.25 -2.75
N GLY A 131 10.23 3.86 -3.94
CA GLY A 131 10.81 5.17 -4.14
C GLY A 131 10.02 6.30 -3.48
N ARG A 132 8.91 6.03 -2.78
CA ARG A 132 8.06 7.07 -2.16
C ARG A 132 8.30 7.15 -0.65
N CYS A 133 8.57 8.35 -0.16
CA CYS A 133 8.85 8.56 1.28
C CYS A 133 7.64 8.23 2.18
N TRP A 134 6.41 8.39 1.68
CA TRP A 134 5.19 8.02 2.38
C TRP A 134 5.10 6.51 2.62
N VAL A 135 5.43 5.70 1.62
CA VAL A 135 5.40 4.23 1.72
C VAL A 135 6.41 3.74 2.75
N ALA A 136 7.59 4.36 2.74
CA ALA A 136 8.63 4.12 3.73
C ALA A 136 8.17 4.42 5.18
N LEU A 137 7.49 5.56 5.36
CA LEU A 137 6.91 5.93 6.65
C LEU A 137 5.79 4.97 7.08
N GLU A 138 4.92 4.58 6.16
CA GLU A 138 3.81 3.64 6.42
C GLU A 138 4.32 2.27 6.90
N ALA A 139 5.42 1.75 6.32
CA ALA A 139 6.07 0.54 6.80
C ALA A 139 6.55 0.68 8.26
N THR A 140 7.08 1.85 8.60
CA THR A 140 7.54 2.15 9.95
C THR A 140 6.37 2.27 10.93
N PHE A 141 5.28 2.93 10.54
CA PHE A 141 4.05 2.99 11.33
C PHE A 141 3.44 1.62 11.56
N ALA A 142 3.43 0.76 10.54
CA ALA A 142 2.96 -0.61 10.67
C ALA A 142 3.75 -1.35 11.74
N LYS A 143 5.09 -1.29 11.69
CA LYS A 143 5.94 -1.92 12.70
C LYS A 143 5.72 -1.33 14.10
N ARG A 144 5.68 0.01 14.23
CA ARG A 144 5.46 0.71 15.50
C ARG A 144 4.12 0.36 16.15
N TRP A 145 3.07 0.18 15.37
CA TRP A 145 1.73 -0.15 15.86
C TRP A 145 1.40 -1.65 15.77
N ASN A 146 2.41 -2.50 15.60
CA ASN A 146 2.30 -3.94 15.51
C ASN A 146 1.20 -4.39 14.52
N ARG A 147 1.25 -3.81 13.31
CA ARG A 147 0.41 -4.18 12.17
C ARG A 147 1.21 -5.06 11.23
N THR A 148 0.57 -6.09 10.71
CA THR A 148 1.18 -6.92 9.66
C THR A 148 1.44 -6.04 8.44
N TYR A 149 2.66 -6.03 7.93
CA TYR A 149 3.02 -5.30 6.71
C TYR A 149 3.45 -6.28 5.64
N ASP A 150 2.71 -6.31 4.54
CA ASP A 150 2.94 -7.22 3.42
C ASP A 150 3.25 -6.46 2.15
N VAL A 151 4.21 -6.97 1.39
CA VAL A 151 4.41 -6.55 0.00
C VAL A 151 3.69 -7.58 -0.87
N VAL A 152 2.96 -7.11 -1.87
CA VAL A 152 2.21 -7.96 -2.81
C VAL A 152 2.46 -7.52 -4.23
N LEU A 153 2.44 -8.48 -5.16
CA LEU A 153 2.74 -8.27 -6.57
C LEU A 153 1.58 -8.75 -7.46
N PRO A 154 1.46 -8.22 -8.70
CA PRO A 154 0.45 -8.67 -9.67
C PRO A 154 0.58 -10.15 -10.04
N GLU A 155 1.79 -10.68 -9.93
CA GLU A 155 2.11 -12.08 -10.16
C GLU A 155 3.06 -12.58 -9.05
N ASP A 156 2.46 -13.02 -7.95
CA ASP A 156 3.20 -13.41 -6.75
C ASP A 156 4.09 -14.66 -6.96
N SER A 157 3.78 -15.49 -7.96
CA SER A 157 4.60 -16.64 -8.36
C SER A 157 5.86 -16.27 -9.16
N ASN A 158 6.01 -15.01 -9.57
CA ASN A 158 7.13 -14.57 -10.39
C ASN A 158 8.38 -14.32 -9.54
N PHE A 159 9.24 -15.33 -9.41
CA PHE A 159 10.46 -15.23 -8.61
C PHE A 159 11.43 -14.15 -9.10
N HIS A 160 11.53 -13.92 -10.41
CA HIS A 160 12.41 -12.88 -10.97
C HIS A 160 11.92 -11.47 -10.63
N LEU A 161 10.60 -11.26 -10.60
CA LEU A 161 10.02 -10.01 -10.14
C LEU A 161 10.35 -9.80 -8.66
N TRP A 162 10.18 -10.83 -7.82
CA TRP A 162 10.56 -10.79 -6.40
C TRP A 162 12.04 -10.49 -6.17
N GLN A 163 12.95 -11.07 -6.96
CA GLN A 163 14.38 -10.73 -6.92
C GLN A 163 14.65 -9.26 -7.29
N SER A 164 13.91 -8.72 -8.25
CA SER A 164 14.05 -7.33 -8.68
C SER A 164 13.55 -6.36 -7.62
N VAL A 165 12.40 -6.66 -7.00
CA VAL A 165 11.87 -5.98 -5.83
C VAL A 165 12.88 -6.01 -4.68
N HIS A 166 13.45 -7.18 -4.37
CA HIS A 166 14.43 -7.34 -3.31
C HIS A 166 15.69 -6.50 -3.55
N ARG A 167 16.28 -6.55 -4.75
CA ARG A 167 17.48 -5.76 -5.10
C ARG A 167 17.22 -4.27 -4.91
N ARG A 168 16.07 -3.79 -5.37
CA ARG A 168 15.68 -2.38 -5.21
C ARG A 168 15.54 -2.00 -3.74
N LEU A 169 14.93 -2.88 -2.95
CA LEU A 169 14.70 -2.66 -1.52
C LEU A 169 15.99 -2.72 -0.69
N GLN A 170 16.98 -3.54 -1.05
CA GLN A 170 18.27 -3.57 -0.35
C GLN A 170 19.03 -2.23 -0.48
N GLY A 171 18.93 -1.58 -1.64
CA GLY A 171 19.56 -0.28 -1.90
C GLY A 171 18.74 0.93 -1.44
N LEU A 172 17.53 0.73 -0.93
CA LEU A 172 16.61 1.82 -0.63
C LEU A 172 17.13 2.70 0.50
N LYS A 173 17.07 4.01 0.26
CA LYS A 173 17.30 5.05 1.25
C LYS A 173 16.16 6.06 1.21
N LEU A 174 15.55 6.34 2.36
CA LEU A 174 14.49 7.32 2.51
C LEU A 174 14.90 8.70 2.00
N GLN A 175 16.17 9.06 2.14
CA GLN A 175 16.74 10.32 1.64
C GLN A 175 16.65 10.44 0.11
N GLU A 176 16.73 9.31 -0.60
CA GLU A 176 16.66 9.21 -2.06
C GLU A 176 15.20 9.03 -2.53
N CYS A 177 14.25 8.83 -1.63
CA CYS A 177 12.83 8.71 -1.96
C CYS A 177 12.17 10.06 -2.28
N ASP A 178 11.11 10.04 -3.06
CA ASP A 178 10.36 11.20 -3.51
C ASP A 178 8.99 11.34 -2.83
N ALA A 179 8.49 12.57 -2.84
CA ALA A 179 7.14 12.92 -2.45
C ALA A 179 6.49 13.72 -3.58
N SER A 180 5.20 13.52 -3.81
CA SER A 180 4.44 14.36 -4.75
C SER A 180 4.41 15.83 -4.29
N VAL A 181 4.48 16.08 -2.97
CA VAL A 181 4.64 17.40 -2.37
C VAL A 181 6.01 17.47 -1.71
N PRO A 182 6.96 18.31 -2.20
CA PRO A 182 8.33 18.34 -1.68
C PRO A 182 8.44 18.61 -0.18
N SER A 183 7.53 19.41 0.40
CA SER A 183 7.50 19.68 1.84
C SER A 183 7.18 18.44 2.69
N ASP A 184 6.45 17.46 2.15
CA ASP A 184 6.21 16.19 2.85
C ASP A 184 7.51 15.43 3.07
N LYS A 185 8.39 15.37 2.06
CA LYS A 185 9.70 14.71 2.19
C LYS A 185 10.51 15.32 3.33
N VAL A 186 10.55 16.65 3.42
CA VAL A 186 11.25 17.36 4.49
C VAL A 186 10.68 16.97 5.85
N ARG A 187 9.35 17.06 6.02
CA ARG A 187 8.66 16.70 7.26
C ARG A 187 8.88 15.25 7.67
N ILE A 188 8.83 14.31 6.71
CA ILE A 188 9.05 12.88 6.96
C ILE A 188 10.49 12.63 7.41
N LEU A 189 11.48 13.26 6.77
CA LEU A 189 12.89 13.15 7.18
C LEU A 189 13.13 13.76 8.57
N GLU A 190 12.54 14.90 8.88
CA GLU A 190 12.62 15.53 10.20
C GLU A 190 11.97 14.66 11.28
N TYR A 191 10.77 14.15 11.00
CA TYR A 191 10.07 13.21 11.87
C TYR A 191 10.90 11.95 12.12
N ALA A 192 11.53 11.39 11.07
CA ALA A 192 12.40 10.24 11.18
C ALA A 192 13.57 10.49 12.16
N ARG A 193 14.22 11.64 12.03
CA ARG A 193 15.33 12.04 12.92
C ARG A 193 14.85 12.28 14.36
N LYS A 194 13.70 12.93 14.52
CA LYS A 194 13.16 13.30 15.84
C LYS A 194 12.65 12.10 16.63
N GLU A 195 11.84 11.26 15.99
CA GLU A 195 11.13 10.16 16.69
C GLU A 195 11.92 8.85 16.72
N PHE A 196 12.82 8.63 15.74
CA PHE A 196 13.61 7.40 15.65
C PHE A 196 15.12 7.64 15.76
N GLY A 197 15.56 8.88 16.03
CA GLY A 197 16.97 9.26 16.17
C GLY A 197 17.77 9.27 14.85
N SER A 198 17.42 8.42 13.89
CA SER A 198 18.02 8.36 12.56
C SER A 198 17.01 7.92 11.50
N VAL A 199 17.24 8.38 10.28
CA VAL A 199 16.55 7.93 9.07
C VAL A 199 16.82 6.44 8.79
N ASP A 200 17.94 5.90 9.27
CA ASP A 200 18.33 4.51 9.03
C ASP A 200 17.36 3.49 9.63
N HIS A 201 16.70 3.84 10.74
CA HIS A 201 15.67 2.98 11.33
C HIS A 201 14.50 2.74 10.36
N ILE A 202 14.07 3.78 9.64
CA ILE A 202 13.02 3.66 8.62
C ILE A 202 13.50 2.79 7.45
N ASN A 203 14.76 2.98 7.01
CA ASN A 203 15.36 2.17 5.95
C ASN A 203 15.38 0.68 6.33
N GLU A 204 15.79 0.34 7.56
CA GLU A 204 15.81 -1.06 8.01
C GLU A 204 14.41 -1.67 8.11
N HIS A 205 13.39 -0.90 8.51
CA HIS A 205 12.02 -1.41 8.56
C HIS A 205 11.48 -1.84 7.19
N ILE A 206 11.80 -1.07 6.15
CA ILE A 206 11.40 -1.40 4.77
C ILE A 206 12.19 -2.61 4.27
N LYS A 207 13.49 -2.68 4.56
CA LYS A 207 14.33 -3.83 4.21
C LYS A 207 13.87 -5.10 4.91
N ASP A 208 13.45 -5.03 6.17
CA ASP A 208 12.88 -6.16 6.90
C ASP A 208 11.60 -6.67 6.23
N ALA A 209 10.66 -5.76 5.92
CA ALA A 209 9.44 -6.10 5.19
C ALA A 209 9.73 -6.74 3.82
N ALA A 210 10.73 -6.22 3.11
CA ALA A 210 11.22 -6.76 1.84
C ALA A 210 11.77 -8.18 1.97
N ARG A 211 12.63 -8.41 2.97
CA ARG A 211 13.23 -9.73 3.23
C ARG A 211 12.16 -10.76 3.55
N LEU A 212 11.18 -10.40 4.39
CA LEU A 212 10.04 -11.27 4.72
C LEU A 212 9.18 -11.58 3.50
N ALA A 213 8.92 -10.60 2.64
CA ALA A 213 8.18 -10.80 1.41
C ALA A 213 8.92 -11.73 0.42
N LEU A 214 10.23 -11.52 0.22
CA LEU A 214 11.06 -12.39 -0.61
C LEU A 214 11.10 -13.83 -0.07
N ARG A 215 11.31 -14.02 1.24
CA ARG A 215 11.32 -15.36 1.84
C ARG A 215 10.03 -16.11 1.58
N ARG A 216 8.88 -15.43 1.66
CA ARG A 216 7.57 -16.03 1.34
C ARG A 216 7.45 -16.41 -0.12
N ALA A 217 7.93 -15.56 -1.03
CA ALA A 217 7.95 -15.84 -2.45
C ALA A 217 8.84 -17.04 -2.81
N GLU A 218 10.02 -17.12 -2.20
CA GLU A 218 10.92 -18.28 -2.34
C GLU A 218 10.25 -19.56 -1.87
N LEU A 219 9.59 -19.54 -0.71
CA LEU A 219 8.83 -20.67 -0.21
C LEU A 219 7.70 -21.06 -1.18
N MET A 220 6.92 -20.09 -1.68
CA MET A 220 5.84 -20.37 -2.61
C MET A 220 6.34 -20.94 -3.94
N SER A 221 7.45 -20.42 -4.46
CA SER A 221 8.11 -20.95 -5.66
C SER A 221 8.57 -22.39 -5.43
N ALA A 222 9.16 -22.68 -4.26
CA ALA A 222 9.60 -24.03 -3.91
C ALA A 222 8.42 -25.01 -3.80
N VAL A 223 7.33 -24.60 -3.14
CA VAL A 223 6.10 -25.39 -3.01
C VAL A 223 5.47 -25.66 -4.37
N THR A 224 5.32 -24.63 -5.21
CA THR A 224 4.66 -24.74 -6.51
C THR A 224 5.46 -25.58 -7.51
N SER A 225 6.79 -25.55 -7.42
CA SER A 225 7.68 -26.38 -8.25
C SER A 225 7.94 -27.79 -7.69
N GLY A 226 7.43 -28.10 -6.50
CA GLY A 226 7.71 -29.37 -5.83
C GLY A 226 9.18 -29.54 -5.39
N ASN A 227 9.91 -28.44 -5.21
CA ASN A 227 11.32 -28.46 -4.80
C ASN A 227 11.45 -28.74 -3.28
N LEU A 228 11.40 -30.02 -2.92
CA LEU A 228 11.47 -30.48 -1.53
C LEU A 228 12.77 -30.10 -0.83
N GLU A 229 13.91 -30.05 -1.54
CA GLU A 229 15.19 -29.63 -0.95
C GLU A 229 15.12 -28.18 -0.48
N ARG A 230 14.59 -27.29 -1.32
CA ARG A 230 14.42 -25.89 -0.96
C ARG A 230 13.39 -25.72 0.16
N MET A 231 12.31 -26.50 0.18
CA MET A 231 11.32 -26.47 1.26
C MET A 231 11.93 -26.86 2.62
N ARG A 232 12.82 -27.86 2.64
CA ARG A 232 13.53 -28.30 3.87
C ARG A 232 14.47 -27.25 4.45
N ALA A 233 14.85 -26.23 3.66
CA ALA A 233 15.68 -25.13 4.13
C ALA A 233 14.91 -24.08 4.95
N PHE A 234 13.57 -24.12 4.95
CA PHE A 234 12.74 -23.24 5.76
C PHE A 234 12.49 -23.83 7.15
N SER A 235 12.43 -22.97 8.16
CA SER A 235 12.09 -23.38 9.52
C SER A 235 10.63 -23.83 9.62
N GLU A 236 10.34 -24.69 10.60
CA GLU A 236 8.96 -25.10 10.91
C GLU A 236 8.06 -23.88 11.17
N HIS A 237 8.57 -22.86 11.85
CA HIS A 237 7.84 -21.61 12.05
C HIS A 237 7.53 -20.90 10.73
N GLU A 238 8.44 -20.83 9.77
CA GLU A 238 8.18 -20.23 8.45
C GLU A 238 7.13 -21.02 7.66
N LEU A 239 7.14 -22.35 7.77
CA LEU A 239 6.15 -23.23 7.13
C LEU A 239 4.77 -23.13 7.80
N MET A 240 4.72 -22.94 9.12
CA MET A 240 3.49 -22.86 9.92
C MET A 240 2.87 -21.45 9.95
N SER A 241 3.72 -20.41 9.95
CA SER A 241 3.31 -19.01 9.85
C SER A 241 2.99 -18.60 8.42
N TRP A 242 3.36 -19.45 7.45
CA TRP A 242 2.91 -19.31 6.07
C TRP A 242 1.38 -19.32 6.05
N ARG A 243 0.83 -18.17 5.72
CA ARG A 243 -0.54 -18.05 5.26
C ARG A 243 -0.47 -17.79 3.78
N SER A 244 -1.17 -18.62 3.00
CA SER A 244 -1.59 -18.20 1.68
C SER A 244 -2.21 -16.80 1.81
N ILE A 245 -1.65 -15.85 1.07
CA ILE A 245 -2.23 -14.52 0.94
C ILE A 245 -3.47 -14.57 0.03
N ARG A 246 -3.69 -15.72 -0.64
CA ARG A 246 -4.92 -16.10 -1.34
C ARG A 246 -5.94 -16.66 -0.35
#